data_AF-A0A7C2SG93-F1
#
_entry.id   AF-A0A7C2SG93-F1
#
_cell.length_a   1.000
_cell.length_b   1.000
_cell.length_c   1.000
_cell.angle_alpha   90.00
_cell.angle_beta   90.00
_cell.angle_gamma   90.00
#
_symmetry.space_group_name_H-M   'P 1'
#
loop_
_entity.id
_entity.type
_entity.pdbx_description
1 polymer ?
#
loop_
_entity_poly.entity_id
_entity_poly.type
_entity_poly.pdbx_seq_one_letter_code
_entity_poly.pdbx_strand_id
1 'polypeptide(L)'
;MPEINPPAEGWLAVCVTPCISPLGWLPPLPTSWAGPQGHGGPRLLACRVARPQVVSGWDLAAHQPKPAQPAIPQGSVFCFQGPVPARQPFVAWLEAWLAWEKDPKPAEYVWRQRLAEGFNLTFIGVWPKHN
;
A
#
# COMPACT_ATOMS: atom_id res chain seq x y z
N MET A 1 28.40 6.64 6.98
CA MET A 1 27.90 5.26 7.06
C MET A 1 27.61 4.82 5.63
N PRO A 2 28.30 3.82 5.06
CA PRO A 2 27.97 3.33 3.73
C PRO A 2 26.60 2.64 3.78
N GLU A 3 25.79 2.87 2.76
CA GLU A 3 24.43 2.39 2.65
C GLU A 3 24.42 0.84 2.54
N ILE A 4 23.94 0.17 3.59
CA ILE A 4 23.92 -1.30 3.72
C ILE A 4 22.70 -1.86 2.96
N ASN A 5 22.55 -1.53 1.69
CA ASN A 5 21.57 -2.19 0.84
C ASN A 5 22.34 -2.87 -0.30
N PRO A 6 22.56 -4.19 -0.25
CA PRO A 6 23.11 -4.90 -1.40
C PRO A 6 22.20 -4.63 -2.62
N PRO A 7 22.74 -4.65 -3.85
CA PRO A 7 21.93 -4.50 -5.05
C PRO A 7 20.88 -5.63 -5.09
N ALA A 8 19.65 -5.31 -4.70
CA ALA A 8 18.54 -6.24 -4.69
C ALA A 8 18.10 -6.55 -6.12
N GLU A 9 17.83 -7.81 -6.43
CA GLU A 9 17.19 -8.18 -7.70
C GLU A 9 15.71 -7.78 -7.71
N GLY A 10 15.11 -7.83 -6.53
CA GLY A 10 13.77 -7.34 -6.24
C GLY A 10 13.49 -7.40 -4.74
N TRP A 11 12.25 -7.09 -4.38
CA TRP A 11 11.82 -7.01 -3.00
C TRP A 11 10.35 -7.40 -2.84
N LEU A 12 10.02 -7.87 -1.64
CA LEU A 12 8.70 -8.32 -1.22
C LEU A 12 8.11 -7.28 -0.28
N ALA A 13 6.81 -7.02 -0.42
CA ALA A 13 5.99 -6.38 0.59
C ALA A 13 5.00 -7.40 1.17
N VAL A 14 4.98 -7.57 2.49
CA VAL A 14 4.04 -8.41 3.21
C VAL A 14 3.09 -7.53 4.03
N CYS A 15 1.79 -7.61 3.75
CA CYS A 15 0.76 -6.90 4.51
C CYS A 15 0.61 -7.55 5.90
N VAL A 16 1.10 -6.88 6.93
CA VAL A 16 1.04 -7.36 8.32
C VAL A 16 -0.31 -7.03 8.95
N THR A 17 -0.92 -5.94 8.52
CA THR A 17 -2.32 -5.61 8.80
C THR A 17 -3.06 -5.45 7.48
N PRO A 18 -4.41 -5.37 7.49
CA PRO A 18 -5.14 -5.01 6.29
C PRO A 18 -4.60 -3.71 5.69
N CYS A 19 -4.29 -3.71 4.39
CA CYS A 19 -3.87 -2.50 3.70
C CYS A 19 -5.05 -1.94 2.92
N ILE A 20 -5.54 -0.78 3.34
CA ILE A 20 -6.54 -0.03 2.61
C ILE A 20 -6.06 0.21 1.18
N SER A 21 -6.93 -0.09 0.23
CA SER A 21 -6.73 0.23 -1.17
C SER A 21 -8.07 0.51 -1.84
N PRO A 22 -8.22 1.60 -2.61
CA PRO A 22 -9.41 1.86 -3.41
C PRO A 22 -9.84 0.70 -4.31
N LEU A 23 -8.87 -0.09 -4.78
CA LEU A 23 -9.10 -1.25 -5.66
C LEU A 23 -9.23 -2.57 -4.88
N GLY A 24 -9.00 -2.58 -3.57
CA GLY A 24 -9.15 -3.74 -2.67
C GLY A 24 -8.14 -4.87 -2.83
N TRP A 25 -7.40 -4.94 -3.94
CA TRP A 25 -6.39 -5.97 -4.18
C TRP A 25 -5.03 -5.41 -4.63
N LEU A 26 -5.04 -4.28 -5.36
CA LEU A 26 -3.84 -3.62 -5.87
C LEU A 26 -3.41 -2.53 -4.91
N PRO A 27 -2.13 -2.35 -4.55
CA PRO A 27 -1.71 -1.20 -3.79
C PRO A 27 -2.12 0.08 -4.53
N PRO A 28 -2.46 1.18 -3.83
CA PRO A 28 -2.98 2.40 -4.44
C PRO A 28 -2.08 3.07 -5.51
N LEU A 29 -0.89 2.51 -5.80
CA LEU A 29 -0.10 2.45 -7.06
C LEU A 29 1.01 1.38 -6.81
N PRO A 30 1.52 0.56 -7.77
CA PRO A 30 2.02 0.96 -9.09
C PRO A 30 1.71 -0.04 -10.23
N THR A 31 0.87 0.35 -11.19
CA THR A 31 0.87 -0.25 -12.53
C THR A 31 1.46 0.76 -13.50
N SER A 32 2.67 0.52 -13.97
CA SER A 32 3.17 1.16 -15.18
C SER A 32 2.35 0.67 -16.37
N TRP A 33 1.27 1.37 -16.70
CA TRP A 33 0.79 1.45 -18.08
C TRP A 33 0.42 2.88 -18.49
N ALA A 34 -0.13 3.72 -17.59
CA ALA A 34 -0.15 5.18 -17.72
C ALA A 34 -0.84 5.81 -16.50
N GLY A 35 -0.07 6.25 -15.52
CA GLY A 35 -0.50 7.25 -14.54
C GLY A 35 0.49 8.43 -14.61
N PRO A 36 0.10 9.67 -14.25
CA PRO A 36 0.80 10.91 -14.66
C PRO A 36 2.23 11.09 -14.13
N GLN A 37 2.80 10.13 -13.39
CA GLN A 37 4.18 10.11 -12.91
C GLN A 37 4.96 8.87 -13.37
N GLY A 38 4.61 8.30 -14.52
CA GLY A 38 5.14 7.05 -15.05
C GLY A 38 6.62 7.04 -15.43
N HIS A 39 7.56 7.35 -14.55
CA HIS A 39 9.00 7.10 -14.75
C HIS A 39 9.70 6.85 -13.40
N GLY A 40 10.02 5.59 -13.06
CA GLY A 40 10.97 5.26 -11.97
C GLY A 40 10.43 4.43 -10.79
N GLY A 41 9.14 4.09 -10.78
CA GLY A 41 8.57 3.21 -9.74
C GLY A 41 8.96 1.73 -9.90
N PRO A 42 8.92 0.94 -8.82
CA PRO A 42 9.17 -0.49 -8.86
C PRO A 42 8.06 -1.22 -9.64
N ARG A 43 8.44 -2.19 -10.47
CA ARG A 43 7.55 -3.00 -11.30
C ARG A 43 6.97 -4.16 -10.49
N LEU A 44 5.65 -4.30 -10.43
CA LEU A 44 5.01 -5.49 -9.86
C LEU A 44 5.26 -6.71 -10.76
N LEU A 45 5.89 -7.75 -10.21
CA LEU A 45 6.16 -9.02 -10.90
C LEU A 45 5.05 -10.04 -10.66
N ALA A 46 4.65 -10.19 -9.40
CA ALA A 46 3.68 -11.17 -8.95
C ALA A 46 3.05 -10.71 -7.64
N CYS A 47 1.90 -11.27 -7.30
CA CYS A 47 1.30 -11.09 -5.97
C CYS A 47 0.50 -12.32 -5.57
N ARG A 48 0.41 -12.54 -4.26
CA ARG A 48 -0.52 -13.46 -3.63
C ARG A 48 -1.47 -12.63 -2.79
N VAL A 49 -2.71 -12.50 -3.24
CA VAL A 49 -3.74 -11.70 -2.58
C VAL A 49 -4.98 -12.59 -2.43
N ALA A 50 -5.48 -12.72 -1.20
CA ALA A 50 -6.76 -13.39 -0.97
C ALA A 50 -7.92 -12.49 -1.42
N ARG A 51 -9.17 -12.98 -1.35
CA ARG A 51 -10.34 -12.17 -1.69
C ARG A 51 -10.31 -10.83 -0.94
N PRO A 52 -10.46 -9.68 -1.63
CA PRO A 52 -10.55 -8.38 -0.97
C PRO A 52 -11.58 -8.38 0.14
N GLN A 53 -11.24 -7.75 1.26
CA GLN A 53 -12.16 -7.58 2.38
C GLN A 53 -12.68 -6.14 2.41
N VAL A 54 -13.89 -5.98 2.93
CA VAL A 54 -14.45 -4.65 3.21
C VAL A 54 -14.33 -4.42 4.71
N VAL A 55 -13.63 -3.35 5.09
CA VAL A 55 -13.46 -2.95 6.47
C VAL A 55 -14.28 -1.70 6.76
N SER A 56 -14.99 -1.70 7.88
CA SER A 56 -15.75 -0.56 8.38
C SER A 56 -15.40 -0.40 9.86
N GLY A 57 -16.40 -0.27 10.73
CA GLY A 57 -16.25 -0.05 12.16
C GLY A 57 -17.36 0.87 12.64
N TRP A 58 -17.42 1.08 13.95
CA TRP A 58 -18.36 2.01 14.54
C TRP A 58 -17.61 3.25 15.03
N ASP A 59 -18.07 4.43 14.64
CA ASP A 59 -17.61 5.69 15.21
C ASP A 59 -18.38 5.95 16.50
N LEU A 60 -17.70 5.79 17.64
CA LEU A 60 -18.29 6.01 18.96
C LEU A 60 -18.58 7.49 19.24
N ALA A 61 -17.81 8.42 18.65
CA ALA A 61 -18.00 9.85 18.87
C ALA A 61 -19.20 10.37 18.07
N ALA A 62 -19.35 9.91 16.82
CA ALA A 62 -20.46 10.29 15.95
C ALA A 62 -21.68 9.35 16.04
N HIS A 63 -21.59 8.27 16.84
CA HIS A 63 -22.63 7.26 16.99
C HIS A 63 -23.16 6.69 15.66
N GLN A 64 -22.26 6.45 14.70
CA GLN A 64 -22.62 5.98 13.36
C GLN A 64 -21.59 5.00 12.79
N PRO A 65 -21.94 4.19 11.77
CA PRO A 65 -20.97 3.37 11.05
C PRO A 65 -19.87 4.23 10.39
N LYS A 66 -18.62 3.78 10.48
CA LYS A 66 -17.52 4.33 9.70
C LYS A 66 -17.70 3.96 8.23
N PRO A 67 -17.22 4.78 7.28
CA PRO A 67 -17.23 4.42 5.87
C PRO A 67 -16.63 3.05 5.62
N ALA A 68 -17.33 2.25 4.80
CA ALA A 68 -16.90 0.93 4.37
C ALA A 68 -15.86 1.07 3.28
N GLN A 69 -14.73 0.39 3.44
CA GLN A 69 -13.53 0.63 2.67
C GLN A 69 -12.94 -0.70 2.21
N PRO A 70 -12.62 -0.84 0.91
CA PRO A 70 -11.93 -2.01 0.42
C PRO A 70 -10.50 -2.07 1.00
N ALA A 71 -10.09 -3.26 1.38
CA ALA A 71 -8.77 -3.52 1.94
C ALA A 71 -8.20 -4.83 1.41
N ILE A 72 -6.90 -4.79 1.15
CA ILE A 72 -6.07 -5.93 0.87
C ILE A 72 -5.96 -6.74 2.17
N PRO A 73 -6.26 -8.05 2.14
CA PRO A 73 -6.18 -8.89 3.33
C PRO A 73 -4.77 -8.93 3.93
N GLN A 74 -4.70 -9.07 5.25
CA GLN A 74 -3.46 -9.43 5.94
C GLN A 74 -2.88 -10.73 5.36
N GLY A 75 -1.55 -10.83 5.35
CA GLY A 75 -0.81 -11.95 4.77
C GLY A 75 -0.76 -11.93 3.24
N SER A 76 -1.26 -10.87 2.60
CA SER A 76 -1.01 -10.63 1.17
C SER A 76 0.45 -10.27 0.93
N VAL A 77 0.99 -10.75 -0.19
CA VAL A 77 2.40 -10.58 -0.56
C VAL A 77 2.50 -10.02 -1.97
N PHE A 78 3.36 -9.03 -2.16
CA PHE A 78 3.63 -8.42 -3.46
C PHE A 78 5.11 -8.49 -3.77
N CYS A 79 5.47 -9.00 -4.94
CA CYS A 79 6.83 -9.12 -5.43
C CYS A 79 7.11 -8.02 -6.44
N PHE A 80 8.14 -7.21 -6.19
CA PHE A 80 8.51 -6.09 -7.03
C PHE A 80 9.94 -6.20 -7.56
N GLN A 81 10.16 -5.68 -8.75
CA GLN A 81 11.49 -5.46 -9.33
C GLN A 81 11.79 -3.96 -9.36
N GLY A 82 13.01 -3.58 -8.98
CA GLY A 82 13.44 -2.18 -8.96
C GLY A 82 13.81 -1.69 -7.55
N PRO A 83 13.86 -0.36 -7.34
CA PRO A 83 14.37 0.19 -6.09
C PRO A 83 13.49 -0.20 -4.90
N VAL A 84 14.15 -0.52 -3.79
CA VAL A 84 13.50 -0.78 -2.50
C VAL A 84 13.05 0.56 -1.92
N PRO A 85 11.77 0.73 -1.52
CA PRO A 85 11.31 2.00 -0.99
C PRO A 85 11.92 2.28 0.39
N ALA A 86 12.34 3.52 0.62
CA ALA A 86 12.92 3.96 1.89
C ALA A 86 11.90 4.03 3.06
N ARG A 87 10.60 4.00 2.75
CA ARG A 87 9.48 4.05 3.71
C ARG A 87 8.40 3.02 3.35
N GLN A 88 7.41 2.84 4.22
CA GLN A 88 6.30 1.93 3.98
C GLN A 88 5.56 2.30 2.68
N PRO A 89 5.59 1.44 1.64
CA PRO A 89 5.14 1.82 0.31
C PRO A 89 3.61 1.97 0.24
N PHE A 90 2.85 1.16 0.97
CA PHE A 90 1.38 1.22 0.97
C PHE A 90 0.82 2.52 1.55
N VAL A 91 1.53 3.16 2.48
CA VAL A 91 1.18 4.49 3.00
C VAL A 91 1.51 5.54 1.95
N ALA A 92 2.74 5.51 1.43
CA ALA A 92 3.23 6.45 0.43
C ALA A 92 2.37 6.46 -0.84
N TRP A 93 1.95 5.28 -1.30
CA TRP A 93 1.11 5.13 -2.48
C TRP A 93 -0.33 5.55 -2.23
N LEU A 94 -0.86 5.35 -1.02
CA LEU A 94 -2.19 5.82 -0.65
C LEU A 94 -2.22 7.35 -0.62
N GLU A 95 -1.21 7.98 -0.01
CA GLU A 95 -1.04 9.44 -0.02
C GLU A 95 -0.96 9.99 -1.44
N ALA A 96 -0.16 9.36 -2.31
CA ALA A 96 -0.03 9.77 -3.70
C ALA A 96 -1.34 9.63 -4.48
N TRP A 97 -2.09 8.55 -4.26
CA TRP A 97 -3.41 8.35 -4.84
C TRP A 97 -4.40 9.43 -4.38
N LEU A 98 -4.41 9.74 -3.08
CA LEU A 98 -5.29 10.77 -2.52
C LEU A 98 -4.99 12.17 -3.06
N ALA A 99 -3.72 12.49 -3.27
CA ALA A 99 -3.32 13.76 -3.88
C ALA A 99 -3.77 13.89 -5.34
N TRP A 100 -4.05 12.77 -6.02
CA TRP A 100 -4.54 12.76 -7.40
C TRP A 100 -6.08 12.80 -7.49
N GLU A 101 -6.78 12.36 -6.45
CA GLU A 101 -8.24 12.34 -6.41
C GLU A 101 -8.82 13.77 -6.34
N LYS A 102 -9.83 14.07 -7.15
CA LYS A 102 -10.33 15.45 -7.34
C LYS A 102 -11.17 15.99 -6.16
N ASP A 103 -11.66 15.10 -5.29
CA ASP A 103 -12.38 15.46 -4.06
C ASP A 103 -11.91 14.63 -2.85
N PRO A 104 -10.72 14.96 -2.29
CA PRO A 104 -10.10 14.15 -1.25
C PRO A 104 -10.69 14.40 0.15
N LYS A 105 -11.50 15.44 0.37
CA LYS A 105 -11.77 15.96 1.73
C LYS A 105 -12.57 15.01 2.64
N PRO A 106 -13.59 14.28 2.18
CA PRO A 106 -14.25 13.25 3.00
C PRO A 106 -13.39 11.99 3.16
N ALA A 107 -12.50 11.72 2.22
CA ALA A 107 -11.67 10.53 2.16
C ALA A 107 -10.41 10.66 3.04
N GLU A 108 -9.76 11.82 3.05
CA GLU A 108 -8.49 12.07 3.71
C GLU A 108 -8.57 11.93 5.23
N TYR A 109 -9.62 12.44 5.88
CA TYR A 109 -9.82 12.28 7.32
C TYR A 109 -9.94 10.80 7.70
N VAL A 110 -10.75 10.05 6.93
CA VAL A 110 -10.98 8.63 7.22
C VAL A 110 -9.70 7.83 6.98
N TRP A 111 -8.94 8.14 5.94
CA TRP A 111 -7.68 7.44 5.67
C TRP A 111 -6.59 7.72 6.69
N ARG A 112 -6.43 8.98 7.12
CA ARG A 112 -5.50 9.31 8.21
C ARG A 112 -5.90 8.63 9.51
N GLN A 113 -7.19 8.55 9.81
CA GLN A 113 -7.70 7.80 10.95
C GLN A 113 -7.38 6.30 10.83
N ARG A 114 -7.55 5.68 9.65
CA ARG A 114 -7.19 4.27 9.44
C ARG A 114 -5.69 4.01 9.65
N LEU A 115 -4.83 4.92 9.20
CA LEU A 115 -3.39 4.81 9.47
C LEU A 115 -3.09 4.83 10.98
N ALA A 116 -3.77 5.71 11.73
CA ALA A 116 -3.64 5.75 13.20
C ALA A 116 -4.22 4.51 13.89
N GLU A 117 -5.21 3.85 13.29
CA GLU A 117 -5.76 2.56 13.75
C GLU A 117 -4.85 1.36 13.45
N GLY A 118 -3.74 1.58 12.72
CA GLY A 118 -2.75 0.53 12.42
C GLY A 118 -2.95 -0.18 11.08
N PHE A 119 -3.80 0.34 10.19
CA PHE A 119 -3.90 -0.16 8.81
C PHE A 119 -2.64 0.18 8.00
N ASN A 120 -2.45 -0.53 6.88
CA ASN A 120 -1.35 -0.35 5.92
C ASN A 120 0.05 -0.71 6.44
N LEU A 121 0.16 -1.43 7.56
CA LEU A 121 1.45 -1.90 8.06
C LEU A 121 2.01 -2.99 7.14
N THR A 122 3.22 -2.75 6.63
CA THR A 122 3.87 -3.64 5.67
C THR A 122 5.30 -3.94 6.10
N PHE A 123 5.71 -5.21 6.06
CA PHE A 123 7.11 -5.59 6.16
C PHE A 123 7.74 -5.71 4.78
N ILE A 124 9.00 -5.29 4.67
CA ILE A 124 9.79 -5.34 3.43
C ILE A 124 10.88 -6.39 3.60
N GLY A 125 10.94 -7.33 2.65
CA GLY A 125 12.06 -8.25 2.49
C GLY A 125 12.76 -7.99 1.17
N VAL A 126 14.09 -8.04 1.15
CA VAL A 126 14.88 -7.96 -0.09
C VAL A 126 15.40 -9.34 -0.45
N TRP A 127 15.40 -9.71 -1.73
CA TRP A 127 16.14 -10.89 -2.17
C TRP A 127 17.35 -10.46 -3.02
N PRO A 128 18.53 -11.05 -2.75
CA PRO A 128 19.75 -10.67 -3.43
C PRO A 128 19.76 -11.17 -4.87
N LYS A 129 20.47 -10.46 -5.75
CA LYS A 129 20.87 -11.03 -7.05
C LYS A 129 21.72 -12.27 -6.80
N HIS A 130 21.31 -13.40 -7.36
CA HIS A 130 22.19 -14.55 -7.48
C HIS A 130 23.23 -14.24 -8.57
N ASN A 131 24.50 -14.18 -8.18
CA ASN A 131 25.64 -14.13 -9.12
C ASN A 131 25.86 -15.49 -9.76
#